data_AF-A0A1G3KVL6-F1
#
_entry.id   AF-A0A1G3KVL6-F1
#
_cell.length_a   1.000
_cell.length_b   1.000
_cell.length_c   1.000
_cell.angle_alpha   90.00
_cell.angle_beta   90.00
_cell.angle_gamma   90.00
#
_symmetry.space_group_name_H-M   'P 1'
#
loop_
_entity.id
_entity.type
_entity.pdbx_description
1 polymer ?
#
loop_
_entity_poly.entity_id
_entity_poly.type
_entity_poly.pdbx_seq_one_letter_code
_entity_poly.pdbx_strand_id
1 'polypeptide(L)'
;MHNKILYNLGFEYGIKQKVMYIGNMDFIEYFDKANCFAICYFFDRFTNLPEQICFAFEHEENSNKLFECFIDWINKSNSNSDAVSIDFIEENTGGYTVCFYQNESLFIERMIPKYLKDWVEPIVLNCIKFKHFDKISNYYKLFKEKSKNKKIKVGVAIGVNGTIKKIIDISFYKDKFNFYDENNIPRNSVLISFKNKDEIKDIQRKKIEMPKNTLLEIEKKRDEGLKYFYPISYEQIIENGWLRGIICKLEEKYKKSQIVQSICNIILFERLKKDNKLDIIFEDSKNYQIKILEYLLNNYESFSSYYPSDNFFSELIIKRQIEYDLTELDKYLYEEN
;
A
#
# COMPACT_ATOMS: atom_id res chain seq x y z
N MET A 1 33.05 21.15 26.78
CA MET A 1 31.71 21.05 26.16
C MET A 1 31.75 19.95 25.12
N HIS A 2 30.63 19.25 24.92
CA HIS A 2 30.37 18.17 23.93
C HIS A 2 30.60 16.73 24.40
N ASN A 3 29.54 16.14 24.97
CA ASN A 3 28.79 15.06 24.32
C ASN A 3 27.53 14.76 25.15
N LYS A 4 26.50 15.61 25.02
CA LYS A 4 25.13 15.19 25.27
C LYS A 4 24.70 14.38 24.06
N ILE A 5 25.05 13.09 24.02
CA ILE A 5 24.32 12.15 23.17
C ILE A 5 22.94 12.07 23.83
N LEU A 6 22.00 12.82 23.27
CA LEU A 6 20.60 12.76 23.65
C LEU A 6 20.05 11.45 23.05
N TYR A 7 19.63 10.53 23.93
CA TYR A 7 18.93 9.29 23.59
C TYR A 7 17.56 9.67 23.02
N ASN A 8 17.52 10.00 21.73
CA ASN A 8 16.33 10.49 21.06
C ASN A 8 15.99 9.54 19.91
N LEU A 9 15.68 8.29 20.25
CA LEU A 9 15.02 7.37 19.31
C LEU A 9 13.58 7.23 19.74
N GLY A 10 12.66 7.84 18.99
CA GLY A 10 11.23 7.64 19.19
C GLY A 10 10.72 6.55 18.26
N PHE A 11 10.33 5.40 18.81
CA PHE A 11 9.67 4.34 18.03
C PHE A 11 8.51 3.77 18.84
N GLU A 12 7.30 3.93 18.33
CA GLU A 12 6.07 3.49 18.98
C GLU A 12 5.61 2.17 18.38
N TYR A 13 5.75 1.09 19.14
CA TYR A 13 5.48 -0.28 18.67
C TYR A 13 3.99 -0.57 18.49
N GLY A 14 3.10 0.27 19.04
CA GLY A 14 1.66 0.17 18.83
C GLY A 14 1.16 0.78 17.51
N ILE A 15 2.03 1.44 16.74
CA ILE A 15 1.69 2.13 15.49
C ILE A 15 2.40 1.45 14.32
N LYS A 16 1.63 1.09 13.28
CA LYS A 16 2.19 0.61 12.01
C LYS A 16 2.79 1.76 11.22
N GLN A 17 3.94 1.51 10.61
CA GLN A 17 4.61 2.53 9.81
C GLN A 17 3.90 2.71 8.47
N LYS A 18 3.62 3.96 8.10
CA LYS A 18 2.93 4.26 6.83
C LYS A 18 3.93 4.21 5.68
N VAL A 19 3.61 3.44 4.64
CA VAL A 19 4.45 3.33 3.45
C VAL A 19 3.60 3.67 2.23
N MET A 20 4.02 4.69 1.48
CA MET A 20 3.31 5.11 0.28
C MET A 20 3.80 4.33 -0.94
N TYR A 21 2.86 3.74 -1.68
CA TYR A 21 3.10 3.05 -2.94
C TYR A 21 2.31 3.73 -4.05
N ILE A 22 3.02 4.10 -5.13
CA ILE A 22 2.43 4.75 -6.29
C ILE A 22 2.24 3.69 -7.38
N GLY A 23 1.04 3.64 -7.96
CA GLY A 23 0.77 2.81 -9.12
C GLY A 23 1.70 3.13 -10.28
N ASN A 24 1.80 2.22 -11.25
CA ASN A 24 2.62 2.45 -12.43
C ASN A 24 2.05 3.68 -13.18
N MET A 25 2.85 4.73 -13.36
CA MET A 25 2.42 5.94 -14.09
C MET A 25 2.65 5.79 -15.60
N ASP A 26 3.63 4.99 -16.00
CA ASP A 26 4.04 4.80 -17.40
C ASP A 26 2.88 4.25 -18.25
N PHE A 27 2.03 3.37 -17.72
CA PHE A 27 0.91 2.84 -18.50
C PHE A 27 -0.10 3.93 -18.90
N ILE A 28 -0.26 5.00 -18.10
CA ILE A 28 -1.12 6.13 -18.45
C ILE A 28 -0.56 6.81 -19.70
N GLU A 29 0.75 7.09 -19.70
CA GLU A 29 1.44 7.72 -20.81
C GLU A 29 1.40 6.84 -22.08
N TYR A 30 1.67 5.54 -21.94
CA TYR A 30 1.56 4.60 -23.06
C TYR A 30 0.14 4.51 -23.60
N PHE A 31 -0.87 4.50 -22.73
CA PHE A 31 -2.27 4.48 -23.18
C PHE A 31 -2.62 5.73 -23.99
N ASP A 32 -2.24 6.91 -23.52
CA ASP A 32 -2.48 8.17 -24.22
C ASP A 32 -1.78 8.22 -25.57
N LYS A 33 -0.49 7.85 -25.60
CA LYS A 33 0.29 7.82 -26.84
C LYS A 33 -0.11 6.69 -27.79
N ALA A 34 -0.79 5.65 -27.32
CA ALA A 34 -1.30 4.58 -28.17
C ALA A 34 -2.56 5.01 -28.94
N ASN A 35 -3.29 6.00 -28.43
CA ASN A 35 -4.56 6.51 -28.97
C ASN A 35 -5.59 5.40 -29.23
N CYS A 36 -6.18 4.87 -28.15
CA CYS A 36 -7.27 3.90 -28.27
C CYS A 36 -8.51 4.55 -28.91
N PHE A 37 -9.06 3.96 -29.97
CA PHE A 37 -10.22 4.52 -30.67
C PHE A 37 -11.44 3.58 -30.75
N ALA A 38 -11.27 2.27 -30.55
CA ALA A 38 -12.39 1.32 -30.59
C ALA A 38 -12.14 0.09 -29.70
N ILE A 39 -13.20 -0.69 -29.49
CA ILE A 39 -13.15 -2.02 -28.89
C ILE A 39 -13.78 -3.00 -29.89
N CYS A 40 -13.05 -4.05 -30.22
CA CYS A 40 -13.51 -5.13 -31.09
C CYS A 40 -13.93 -6.31 -30.21
N TYR A 41 -15.13 -6.82 -30.44
CA TYR A 41 -15.67 -7.99 -29.73
C TYR A 41 -15.72 -9.19 -30.68
N PHE A 42 -15.09 -10.28 -30.27
CA PHE A 42 -15.06 -11.53 -31.02
C PHE A 42 -15.85 -12.59 -30.27
N PHE A 43 -16.75 -13.26 -31.00
CA PHE A 43 -17.63 -14.27 -30.47
C PHE A 43 -17.45 -15.57 -31.25
N ASP A 44 -17.57 -16.68 -30.55
CA ASP A 44 -17.68 -17.99 -31.18
C ASP A 44 -18.90 -18.00 -32.13
N ARG A 45 -18.70 -18.49 -33.35
CA ARG A 45 -19.70 -18.42 -34.42
C ARG A 45 -20.94 -19.27 -34.15
N PHE A 46 -20.83 -20.29 -33.31
CA PHE A 46 -21.91 -21.25 -33.07
C PHE A 46 -22.68 -20.94 -31.80
N THR A 47 -21.98 -20.57 -30.73
CA THR A 47 -22.56 -20.35 -29.39
C THR A 47 -22.81 -18.88 -29.08
N ASN A 48 -22.27 -17.96 -29.91
CA ASN A 48 -22.27 -16.52 -29.65
C ASN A 48 -21.69 -16.19 -28.25
N LEU A 49 -20.77 -17.01 -27.74
CA LEU A 49 -20.05 -16.73 -26.49
C LEU A 49 -18.83 -15.85 -26.79
N PRO A 50 -18.51 -14.87 -25.93
CA PRO A 50 -17.35 -14.02 -26.15
C PRO A 50 -16.07 -14.80 -25.95
N GLU A 51 -15.18 -14.76 -26.95
CA GLU A 51 -13.88 -15.44 -26.92
C GLU A 51 -12.75 -14.43 -26.69
N GLN A 52 -12.86 -13.26 -27.31
CA GLN A 52 -11.82 -12.24 -27.27
C GLN A 52 -12.41 -10.83 -27.32
N ILE A 53 -11.75 -9.92 -26.60
CA ILE A 53 -11.88 -8.48 -26.82
C ILE A 53 -10.53 -7.92 -27.24
N CYS A 54 -10.53 -7.02 -28.22
CA CYS A 54 -9.34 -6.24 -28.58
C CYS A 54 -9.59 -4.76 -28.37
N PHE A 55 -8.65 -4.09 -27.73
CA PHE A 55 -8.58 -2.63 -27.76
C PHE A 55 -7.86 -2.21 -29.04
N ALA A 56 -8.51 -1.37 -29.82
CA ALA A 56 -7.99 -0.89 -31.10
C ALA A 56 -7.25 0.44 -30.90
N PHE A 57 -6.00 0.48 -31.33
CA PHE A 57 -5.09 1.62 -31.18
C PHE A 57 -4.52 2.07 -32.52
N GLU A 58 -4.14 3.34 -32.61
CA GLU A 58 -3.48 3.89 -33.79
C GLU A 58 -1.97 3.64 -33.79
N HIS A 59 -1.34 3.64 -32.61
CA HIS A 59 0.11 3.55 -32.48
C HIS A 59 0.54 2.23 -31.82
N GLU A 60 1.09 1.34 -32.65
CA GLU A 60 1.48 -0.01 -32.25
C GLU A 60 2.53 -0.06 -31.15
N GLU A 61 3.60 0.72 -31.26
CA GLU A 61 4.70 0.70 -30.28
C GLU A 61 4.22 1.00 -28.86
N ASN A 62 3.40 2.05 -28.69
CA ASN A 62 2.86 2.42 -27.39
C ASN A 62 1.80 1.42 -26.91
N SER A 63 1.00 0.84 -27.81
CA SER A 63 0.05 -0.22 -27.45
C SER A 63 0.75 -1.49 -26.95
N ASN A 64 1.92 -1.83 -27.52
CA ASN A 64 2.76 -2.93 -27.04
C ASN A 64 3.28 -2.64 -25.64
N LYS A 65 3.91 -1.47 -25.42
CA LYS A 65 4.42 -1.06 -24.10
C LYS A 65 3.33 -1.01 -23.03
N LEU A 66 2.12 -0.56 -23.39
CA LEU A 66 0.95 -0.61 -22.52
C LEU A 66 0.61 -2.06 -22.11
N PHE A 67 0.52 -2.98 -23.06
CA PHE A 67 0.17 -4.38 -22.77
C PHE A 67 1.32 -5.13 -22.08
N GLU A 68 2.57 -4.76 -22.31
CA GLU A 68 3.72 -5.23 -21.53
C GLU A 68 3.58 -4.82 -20.06
N CYS A 69 3.12 -3.60 -19.75
CA CYS A 69 2.80 -3.21 -18.37
C CYS A 69 1.74 -4.13 -17.76
N PHE A 70 0.66 -4.40 -18.50
CA PHE A 70 -0.42 -5.27 -18.03
C PHE A 70 0.07 -6.70 -17.76
N ILE A 71 0.86 -7.26 -18.68
CA ILE A 71 1.44 -8.60 -18.54
C ILE A 71 2.43 -8.66 -17.37
N ASP A 72 3.26 -7.63 -17.19
CA ASP A 72 4.17 -7.52 -16.04
C ASP A 72 3.39 -7.54 -14.70
N TRP A 73 2.29 -6.81 -14.60
CA TRP A 73 1.46 -6.82 -13.39
C TRP A 73 0.87 -8.20 -13.11
N ILE A 74 0.42 -8.91 -14.15
CA ILE A 74 -0.12 -10.28 -14.04
C ILE A 74 0.98 -11.24 -13.58
N ASN A 75 2.15 -11.20 -14.23
CA ASN A 75 3.27 -12.07 -13.91
C ASN A 75 3.77 -11.87 -12.47
N LYS A 76 3.89 -10.61 -12.02
CA LYS A 76 4.27 -10.28 -10.64
C LYS A 76 3.19 -10.60 -9.60
N SER A 77 1.97 -10.91 -10.03
CA SER A 77 0.84 -11.29 -9.17
C SER A 77 0.53 -12.78 -9.29
N ASN A 78 1.55 -13.63 -9.43
CA ASN A 78 1.42 -15.09 -9.57
C ASN A 78 0.51 -15.51 -10.74
N SER A 79 0.62 -14.81 -11.87
CA SER A 79 -0.20 -15.02 -13.06
C SER A 79 -1.70 -14.78 -12.85
N ASN A 80 -2.07 -14.01 -11.83
CA ASN A 80 -3.46 -13.63 -11.57
C ASN A 80 -3.90 -12.51 -12.51
N SER A 81 -4.86 -12.81 -13.39
CA SER A 81 -5.40 -11.88 -14.39
C SER A 81 -6.14 -10.68 -13.79
N ASP A 82 -6.62 -10.80 -12.55
CA ASP A 82 -7.27 -9.71 -11.84
C ASP A 82 -6.27 -8.62 -11.41
N ALA A 83 -4.95 -8.82 -11.59
CA ALA A 83 -3.95 -7.77 -11.39
C ALA A 83 -4.22 -6.52 -12.26
N VAL A 84 -4.84 -6.72 -13.42
CA VAL A 84 -5.31 -5.66 -14.32
C VAL A 84 -6.84 -5.57 -14.18
N SER A 85 -7.32 -4.45 -13.66
CA SER A 85 -8.76 -4.17 -13.60
C SER A 85 -9.22 -3.52 -14.91
N ILE A 86 -10.28 -4.07 -15.50
CA ILE A 86 -10.93 -3.56 -16.71
C ILE A 86 -12.43 -3.50 -16.42
N ASP A 87 -12.89 -2.30 -16.15
CA ASP A 87 -14.24 -2.04 -15.66
C ASP A 87 -14.98 -1.12 -16.63
N PHE A 88 -16.27 -1.40 -16.85
CA PHE A 88 -17.13 -0.65 -17.76
C PHE A 88 -18.15 0.16 -16.96
N ILE A 89 -18.31 1.43 -17.28
CA ILE A 89 -19.29 2.34 -16.70
C ILE A 89 -20.25 2.76 -17.82
N GLU A 90 -21.51 2.34 -17.75
CA GLU A 90 -22.56 2.81 -18.66
C GLU A 90 -22.99 4.21 -18.24
N GLU A 91 -22.91 5.16 -19.18
CA GLU A 91 -23.17 6.57 -18.92
C GLU A 91 -24.62 6.92 -19.25
N ASN A 92 -25.18 7.88 -18.50
CA ASN A 92 -26.54 8.36 -18.72
C ASN A 92 -26.71 9.01 -20.12
N THR A 93 -25.60 9.42 -20.76
CA THR A 93 -25.53 9.97 -22.12
C THR A 93 -25.79 8.94 -23.21
N GLY A 94 -25.84 7.64 -22.88
CA GLY A 94 -26.04 6.53 -23.83
C GLY A 94 -24.75 5.92 -24.37
N GLY A 95 -23.59 6.43 -23.94
CA GLY A 95 -22.27 5.85 -24.15
C GLY A 95 -21.80 4.99 -22.97
N TYR A 96 -20.51 4.66 -22.98
CA TYR A 96 -19.86 4.01 -21.85
C TYR A 96 -18.38 4.39 -21.75
N THR A 97 -17.84 4.37 -20.54
CA THR A 97 -16.41 4.53 -20.29
C THR A 97 -15.80 3.20 -19.85
N VAL A 98 -14.62 2.89 -20.39
CA VAL A 98 -13.77 1.78 -19.91
C VAL A 98 -12.65 2.32 -19.04
N CYS A 99 -12.43 1.65 -17.92
CA CYS A 99 -11.46 2.01 -16.91
C CYS A 99 -10.36 0.95 -16.83
N PHE A 100 -9.10 1.39 -16.77
CA PHE A 100 -7.93 0.54 -16.58
C PHE A 100 -7.16 0.99 -15.36
N TYR A 101 -6.87 0.05 -14.45
CA TYR A 101 -6.10 0.34 -13.24
C TYR A 101 -5.54 -0.94 -12.62
N GLN A 102 -4.58 -0.79 -11.70
CA GLN A 102 -4.03 -1.90 -10.94
C GLN A 102 -4.98 -2.31 -9.82
N ASN A 103 -5.23 -3.61 -9.68
CA ASN A 103 -5.94 -4.09 -8.49
C ASN A 103 -5.11 -3.81 -7.23
N GLU A 104 -5.71 -3.08 -6.29
CA GLU A 104 -5.02 -2.56 -5.11
C GLU A 104 -4.48 -3.67 -4.21
N SER A 105 -5.30 -4.69 -3.91
CA SER A 105 -4.90 -5.80 -3.05
C SER A 105 -3.71 -6.56 -3.63
N LEU A 106 -3.75 -6.87 -4.94
CA LEU A 106 -2.64 -7.55 -5.62
C LEU A 106 -1.42 -6.64 -5.78
N PHE A 107 -1.61 -5.32 -5.88
CA PHE A 107 -0.52 -4.35 -5.89
C PHE A 107 0.20 -4.28 -4.53
N ILE A 108 -0.55 -4.18 -3.44
CA ILE A 108 -0.02 -4.28 -2.07
C ILE A 108 0.70 -5.61 -1.89
N GLU A 109 0.11 -6.71 -2.36
CA GLU A 109 0.67 -8.05 -2.17
C GLU A 109 2.06 -8.22 -2.80
N ARG A 110 2.28 -7.63 -3.98
CA ARG A 110 3.56 -7.69 -4.73
C ARG A 110 4.59 -6.65 -4.29
N MET A 111 4.15 -5.49 -3.79
CA MET A 111 5.06 -4.39 -3.43
C MET A 111 5.58 -4.50 -2.00
N ILE A 112 4.80 -5.07 -1.08
CA ILE A 112 5.20 -5.20 0.32
C ILE A 112 5.78 -6.59 0.55
N PRO A 113 7.07 -6.71 0.93
CA PRO A 113 7.65 -7.97 1.33
C PRO A 113 6.81 -8.65 2.43
N LYS A 114 6.63 -9.97 2.33
CA LYS A 114 5.77 -10.73 3.26
C LYS A 114 6.08 -10.46 4.74
N TYR A 115 7.36 -10.34 5.08
CA TYR A 115 7.82 -10.09 6.45
C TYR A 115 7.50 -8.68 6.98
N LEU A 116 7.14 -7.72 6.11
CA LEU A 116 6.75 -6.36 6.49
C LEU A 116 5.23 -6.18 6.59
N LYS A 117 4.43 -7.04 5.95
CA LYS A 117 2.96 -6.83 5.79
C LYS A 117 2.22 -6.61 7.10
N ASP A 118 2.63 -7.27 8.17
CA ASP A 118 1.97 -7.15 9.47
C ASP A 118 2.37 -5.87 10.23
N TRP A 119 3.43 -5.19 9.82
CA TRP A 119 4.06 -4.09 10.54
C TRP A 119 3.92 -2.72 9.86
N VAL A 120 3.47 -2.71 8.60
CA VAL A 120 3.26 -1.48 7.82
C VAL A 120 1.80 -1.26 7.50
N GLU A 121 1.44 0.01 7.32
CA GLU A 121 0.16 0.46 6.79
C GLU A 121 0.37 1.05 5.39
N PRO A 122 0.01 0.33 4.32
CA PRO A 122 0.22 0.85 2.98
C PRO A 122 -0.76 1.97 2.64
N ILE A 123 -0.24 3.01 2.02
CA ILE A 123 -1.03 4.06 1.36
C ILE A 123 -0.83 3.89 -0.14
N VAL A 124 -1.90 3.52 -0.85
CA VAL A 124 -1.84 3.30 -2.30
C VAL A 124 -2.36 4.51 -3.05
N LEU A 125 -1.52 5.09 -3.91
CA LEU A 125 -1.94 6.05 -4.92
C LEU A 125 -2.20 5.30 -6.23
N ASN A 126 -3.46 4.93 -6.46
CA ASN A 126 -3.84 4.18 -7.65
C ASN A 126 -3.91 5.08 -8.89
N CYS A 127 -3.41 4.58 -10.01
CA CYS A 127 -3.41 5.28 -11.29
C CYS A 127 -4.51 4.68 -12.17
N ILE A 128 -5.44 5.51 -12.64
CA ILE A 128 -6.64 5.06 -13.36
C ILE A 128 -6.71 5.77 -14.70
N LYS A 129 -6.89 4.99 -15.77
CA LYS A 129 -7.17 5.53 -17.10
C LYS A 129 -8.62 5.32 -17.48
N PHE A 130 -9.28 6.39 -17.93
CA PHE A 130 -10.63 6.37 -18.48
C PHE A 130 -10.59 6.56 -19.99
N LYS A 131 -11.32 5.72 -20.74
CA LYS A 131 -11.57 5.90 -22.17
C LYS A 131 -13.08 5.89 -22.44
N HIS A 132 -13.60 7.01 -22.91
CA HIS A 132 -15.00 7.18 -23.27
C HIS A 132 -15.29 6.66 -24.68
N PHE A 133 -16.48 6.09 -24.85
CA PHE A 133 -17.07 5.68 -26.11
C PHE A 133 -18.53 6.15 -26.17
N ASP A 134 -18.84 7.04 -27.11
CA ASP A 134 -20.12 7.75 -27.19
C ASP A 134 -21.35 6.86 -27.45
N LYS A 135 -21.14 5.59 -27.85
CA LYS A 135 -22.22 4.69 -28.28
C LYS A 135 -22.05 3.29 -27.75
N ILE A 136 -23.14 2.75 -27.21
CA ILE A 136 -23.28 1.33 -26.88
C ILE A 136 -23.69 0.55 -28.13
N SER A 137 -22.84 -0.39 -28.57
CA SER A 137 -23.15 -1.30 -29.69
C SER A 137 -23.95 -2.53 -29.23
N ASN A 138 -24.61 -3.22 -30.17
CA ASN A 138 -25.25 -4.52 -29.86
C ASN A 138 -24.22 -5.56 -29.40
N TYR A 139 -22.99 -5.51 -29.92
CA TYR A 139 -21.90 -6.39 -29.49
C TYR A 139 -21.46 -6.12 -28.06
N TYR A 140 -21.42 -4.86 -27.64
CA TYR A 140 -21.19 -4.52 -26.23
C TYR A 140 -22.27 -5.14 -25.33
N LYS A 141 -23.55 -4.98 -25.69
CA LYS A 141 -24.67 -5.52 -24.89
C LYS A 141 -24.56 -7.04 -24.76
N LEU A 142 -24.30 -7.72 -25.88
CA LEU A 142 -24.09 -9.17 -25.93
C LEU A 142 -22.87 -9.59 -25.09
N PHE A 143 -21.78 -8.83 -25.14
CA PHE A 143 -20.59 -9.06 -24.33
C PHE A 143 -20.88 -8.93 -22.83
N LYS A 144 -21.54 -7.85 -22.40
CA LYS A 144 -21.95 -7.63 -21.00
C LYS A 144 -22.81 -8.78 -20.48
N GLU A 145 -23.75 -9.25 -21.29
CA GLU A 145 -24.63 -10.36 -20.93
C GLU A 145 -23.87 -11.68 -20.75
N LYS A 146 -22.97 -12.00 -21.71
CA LYS A 146 -22.37 -13.34 -21.83
C LYS A 146 -20.96 -13.50 -21.29
N SER A 147 -20.29 -12.41 -20.88
CA SER A 147 -18.91 -12.45 -20.37
C SER A 147 -18.79 -12.99 -18.94
N LYS A 148 -19.89 -13.11 -18.21
CA LYS A 148 -19.89 -13.56 -16.81
C LYS A 148 -19.32 -14.97 -16.68
N ASN A 149 -18.33 -15.13 -15.79
CA ASN A 149 -17.66 -16.41 -15.48
C ASN A 149 -17.02 -17.07 -16.73
N LYS A 150 -16.55 -16.27 -17.68
CA LYS A 150 -15.85 -16.75 -18.88
C LYS A 150 -14.43 -16.21 -18.90
N LYS A 151 -13.52 -17.09 -19.27
CA LYS A 151 -12.13 -16.74 -19.57
C LYS A 151 -12.08 -16.16 -20.99
N ILE A 152 -11.78 -14.87 -21.08
CA ILE A 152 -11.83 -14.12 -22.34
C ILE A 152 -10.43 -13.59 -22.63
N LYS A 153 -9.97 -13.75 -23.87
CA LYS A 153 -8.69 -13.19 -24.32
C LYS A 153 -8.84 -11.67 -24.45
N VAL A 154 -7.93 -10.92 -23.84
CA VAL A 154 -7.81 -9.47 -23.98
C VAL A 154 -6.57 -9.21 -24.83
N GLY A 155 -6.74 -8.58 -25.98
CA GLY A 155 -5.66 -8.34 -26.93
C GLY A 155 -5.65 -6.94 -27.51
N VAL A 156 -4.79 -6.75 -28.51
CA VAL A 156 -4.59 -5.49 -29.19
C VAL A 156 -4.92 -5.62 -30.67
N ALA A 157 -5.62 -4.63 -31.20
CA ALA A 157 -5.80 -4.42 -32.62
C ALA A 157 -5.15 -3.09 -33.03
N ILE A 158 -4.56 -3.05 -34.21
CA ILE A 158 -3.99 -1.83 -34.80
C ILE A 158 -4.89 -1.39 -35.95
N GLY A 159 -5.27 -0.13 -35.96
CA GLY A 159 -6.10 0.45 -37.01
C GLY A 159 -5.91 1.95 -37.15
N VAL A 160 -6.47 2.52 -38.20
CA VAL A 160 -6.42 3.95 -38.49
C VAL A 160 -7.76 4.36 -39.07
N ASN A 161 -8.26 5.55 -38.73
CA ASN A 161 -9.53 6.11 -39.22
C ASN A 161 -10.71 5.12 -39.04
N GLY A 162 -10.78 4.46 -37.88
CA GLY A 162 -11.85 3.52 -37.56
C GLY A 162 -11.75 2.14 -38.25
N THR A 163 -10.74 1.90 -39.08
CA THR A 163 -10.56 0.61 -39.77
C THR A 163 -9.45 -0.21 -39.11
N ILE A 164 -9.76 -1.45 -38.73
CA ILE A 164 -8.78 -2.40 -38.19
C ILE A 164 -7.91 -2.94 -39.32
N LYS A 165 -6.59 -2.84 -39.16
CA LYS A 165 -5.59 -3.35 -40.12
C LYS A 165 -5.05 -4.71 -39.71
N LYS A 166 -4.77 -4.91 -38.43
CA LYS A 166 -4.24 -6.17 -37.90
C LYS A 166 -4.58 -6.36 -36.43
N ILE A 167 -4.58 -7.62 -36.00
CA ILE A 167 -4.55 -8.01 -34.58
C ILE A 167 -3.12 -8.46 -34.30
N ILE A 168 -2.52 -7.96 -33.23
CA ILE A 168 -1.14 -8.31 -32.87
C ILE A 168 -1.13 -9.38 -31.78
N ASP A 169 -0.02 -10.12 -31.70
CA ASP A 169 0.12 -11.30 -30.84
C ASP A 169 0.58 -10.97 -29.41
N ILE A 170 0.08 -9.87 -28.85
CA ILE A 170 0.20 -9.55 -27.43
C ILE A 170 -1.17 -9.60 -26.78
N SER A 171 -1.30 -10.40 -25.73
CA SER A 171 -2.58 -10.64 -25.08
C SER A 171 -2.41 -11.29 -23.71
N PHE A 172 -3.47 -11.23 -22.92
CA PHE A 172 -3.63 -11.99 -21.69
C PHE A 172 -5.07 -12.49 -21.59
N TYR A 173 -5.35 -13.42 -20.68
CA TYR A 173 -6.72 -13.86 -20.41
C TYR A 173 -7.25 -13.17 -19.17
N LYS A 174 -8.54 -12.82 -19.17
CA LYS A 174 -9.24 -12.27 -18.01
C LYS A 174 -10.54 -13.01 -17.77
N ASP A 175 -10.83 -13.29 -16.50
CA ASP A 175 -11.97 -14.14 -16.10
C ASP A 175 -13.19 -13.33 -15.64
N LYS A 176 -12.99 -12.05 -15.32
CA LYS A 176 -14.03 -11.17 -14.76
C LYS A 176 -13.93 -9.77 -15.35
N PHE A 177 -15.08 -9.23 -15.75
CA PHE A 177 -15.26 -7.83 -16.12
C PHE A 177 -16.38 -7.27 -15.25
N ASN A 178 -16.19 -6.08 -14.68
CA ASN A 178 -17.23 -5.41 -13.92
C ASN A 178 -17.96 -4.41 -14.80
N PHE A 179 -19.27 -4.30 -14.58
CA PHE A 179 -20.14 -3.38 -15.28
C PHE A 179 -20.92 -2.58 -14.23
N TYR A 180 -20.86 -1.26 -14.32
CA TYR A 180 -21.53 -0.32 -13.42
C TYR A 180 -22.42 0.60 -14.24
N ASP A 181 -23.54 1.02 -13.64
CA ASP A 181 -24.22 2.21 -14.11
C ASP A 181 -23.53 3.43 -13.50
N GLU A 182 -23.42 4.53 -14.24
CA GLU A 182 -22.81 5.78 -13.78
C GLU A 182 -23.33 6.19 -12.40
N ASN A 183 -24.63 6.08 -12.15
CA ASN A 183 -25.23 6.46 -10.86
C ASN A 183 -24.92 5.46 -9.73
N ASN A 184 -24.56 4.22 -10.04
CA ASN A 184 -24.45 3.09 -9.11
C ASN A 184 -23.00 2.61 -8.87
N ILE A 185 -22.01 3.49 -9.00
CA ILE A 185 -20.62 3.18 -8.63
C ILE A 185 -20.48 3.10 -7.10
N PRO A 186 -19.94 2.01 -6.51
CA PRO A 186 -19.73 1.89 -5.08
C PRO A 186 -18.86 3.02 -4.51
N ARG A 187 -19.25 3.59 -3.36
CA ARG A 187 -18.51 4.72 -2.74
C ARG A 187 -17.09 4.37 -2.32
N ASN A 188 -16.84 3.10 -2.00
CA ASN A 188 -15.52 2.57 -1.66
C ASN A 188 -14.74 2.07 -2.89
N SER A 189 -15.25 2.25 -4.11
CA SER A 189 -14.52 1.91 -5.33
C SER A 189 -13.58 3.04 -5.72
N VAL A 190 -12.39 2.68 -6.22
CA VAL A 190 -11.43 3.62 -6.82
C VAL A 190 -12.03 4.38 -8.03
N LEU A 191 -13.09 3.83 -8.64
CA LEU A 191 -13.81 4.42 -9.76
C LEU A 191 -14.70 5.61 -9.38
N ILE A 192 -14.85 5.92 -8.08
CA ILE A 192 -15.61 7.12 -7.66
C ILE A 192 -15.01 8.41 -8.23
N SER A 193 -13.71 8.40 -8.53
CA SER A 193 -13.00 9.47 -9.25
C SER A 193 -13.59 9.80 -10.63
N PHE A 194 -14.34 8.86 -11.25
CA PHE A 194 -15.07 9.10 -12.49
C PHE A 194 -16.15 10.18 -12.33
N LYS A 195 -16.93 10.14 -11.23
CA LYS A 195 -18.02 11.09 -10.97
C LYS A 195 -17.51 12.50 -10.63
N ASN A 196 -16.32 12.58 -10.04
CA ASN A 196 -15.80 13.81 -9.49
C ASN A 196 -14.89 14.58 -10.46
N LYS A 197 -14.89 14.27 -11.76
CA LYS A 197 -14.00 14.92 -12.76
C LYS A 197 -14.12 16.46 -12.79
N ASP A 198 -15.31 16.99 -12.52
CA ASP A 198 -15.55 18.45 -12.49
C ASP A 198 -15.41 19.09 -11.10
N GLU A 199 -15.45 18.28 -10.02
CA GLU A 199 -15.30 18.74 -8.63
C GLU A 199 -13.84 18.76 -8.14
N ILE A 200 -12.87 18.39 -8.97
CA ILE A 200 -11.44 18.40 -8.60
C ILE A 200 -10.94 19.82 -8.27
N LYS A 201 -11.65 20.89 -8.68
CA LYS A 201 -11.31 22.27 -8.30
C LYS A 201 -11.53 22.59 -6.83
N ASP A 202 -12.43 21.87 -6.14
CA ASP A 202 -12.78 22.10 -4.73
C ASP A 202 -12.50 20.90 -3.81
N ILE A 203 -11.74 19.90 -4.28
CA ILE A 203 -10.92 19.09 -3.36
C ILE A 203 -9.73 19.95 -2.90
N GLN A 204 -10.02 21.14 -2.38
CA GLN A 204 -9.19 21.76 -1.37
C GLN A 204 -9.13 20.77 -0.22
N ARG A 205 -8.06 19.97 -0.18
CA ARG A 205 -7.49 19.43 1.05
C ARG A 205 -8.52 18.92 2.06
N LYS A 206 -9.58 18.22 1.63
CA LYS A 206 -10.38 17.44 2.58
C LYS A 206 -9.49 16.30 2.99
N LYS A 207 -8.80 16.49 4.11
CA LYS A 207 -7.99 15.49 4.77
C LYS A 207 -8.77 14.20 4.78
N ILE A 208 -8.23 13.19 4.11
CA ILE A 208 -8.67 11.84 4.32
C ILE A 208 -8.15 11.51 5.73
N GLU A 209 -8.99 11.73 6.75
CA GLU A 209 -8.71 11.26 8.10
C GLU A 209 -8.75 9.73 8.04
N MET A 210 -7.57 9.13 7.92
CA MET A 210 -7.45 7.69 8.11
C MET A 210 -7.89 7.35 9.55
N PRO A 211 -8.68 6.28 9.75
CA PRO A 211 -9.09 5.88 11.08
C PRO A 211 -7.85 5.63 11.93
N LYS A 212 -7.64 6.46 12.95
CA LYS A 212 -6.56 6.29 13.93
C LYS A 212 -6.97 5.17 14.90
N ASN A 213 -6.02 4.31 15.26
CA ASN A 213 -6.26 3.33 16.32
C ASN A 213 -6.61 4.07 17.61
N THR A 214 -7.56 3.54 18.37
CA THR A 214 -7.84 4.01 19.72
C THR A 214 -6.63 3.81 20.63
N LEU A 215 -6.51 4.59 21.70
CA LEU A 215 -5.43 4.41 22.69
C LEU A 215 -5.35 2.98 23.25
N LEU A 216 -6.50 2.32 23.41
CA LEU A 216 -6.57 0.94 23.88
C LEU A 216 -6.00 -0.05 22.85
N GLU A 217 -6.30 0.14 21.57
CA GLU A 217 -5.74 -0.67 20.49
C GLU A 217 -4.23 -0.45 20.35
N ILE A 218 -3.77 0.79 20.47
CA ILE A 218 -2.34 1.11 20.46
C ILE A 218 -1.63 0.41 21.62
N GLU A 219 -2.21 0.42 22.82
CA GLU A 219 -1.63 -0.26 23.98
C GLU A 219 -1.52 -1.77 23.78
N LYS A 220 -2.58 -2.41 23.25
CA LYS A 220 -2.55 -3.84 22.94
C LYS A 220 -1.49 -4.16 21.88
N LYS A 221 -1.46 -3.40 20.79
CA LYS A 221 -0.47 -3.59 19.70
C LYS A 221 0.95 -3.34 20.18
N ARG A 222 1.15 -2.37 21.08
CA ARG A 222 2.46 -2.11 21.68
C ARG A 222 2.97 -3.33 22.43
N ASP A 223 2.14 -3.96 23.25
CA ASP A 223 2.52 -5.17 23.98
C ASP A 223 2.85 -6.33 23.01
N GLU A 224 2.04 -6.54 21.98
CA GLU A 224 2.28 -7.53 20.92
C GLU A 224 3.60 -7.27 20.16
N GLY A 225 3.85 -6.02 19.78
CA GLY A 225 5.07 -5.60 19.09
C GLY A 225 6.32 -5.75 19.96
N LEU A 226 6.24 -5.38 21.24
CA LEU A 226 7.35 -5.55 22.18
C LEU A 226 7.69 -7.02 22.39
N LYS A 227 6.69 -7.90 22.55
CA LYS A 227 6.92 -9.35 22.62
C LYS A 227 7.56 -9.93 21.37
N TYR A 228 7.18 -9.40 20.20
CA TYR A 228 7.72 -9.87 18.93
C TYR A 228 9.17 -9.42 18.71
N PHE A 229 9.47 -8.13 18.88
CA PHE A 229 10.80 -7.58 18.59
C PHE A 229 11.80 -7.79 19.73
N TYR A 230 11.32 -7.88 20.97
CA TYR A 230 12.14 -7.99 22.16
C TYR A 230 11.67 -9.12 23.11
N PRO A 231 11.54 -10.37 22.63
CA PRO A 231 11.05 -11.47 23.45
C PRO A 231 11.87 -11.68 24.74
N ILE A 232 13.20 -11.55 24.67
CA ILE A 232 14.09 -11.79 25.81
C ILE A 232 14.06 -10.59 26.76
N SER A 233 14.16 -9.36 26.25
CA SER A 233 14.05 -8.17 27.10
C SER A 233 12.70 -8.13 27.81
N TYR A 234 11.62 -8.45 27.08
CA TYR A 234 10.27 -8.48 27.62
C TYR A 234 10.18 -9.49 28.78
N GLU A 235 10.65 -10.73 28.59
CA GLU A 235 10.68 -11.75 29.64
C GLU A 235 11.54 -11.30 30.85
N GLN A 236 12.73 -10.75 30.60
CA GLN A 236 13.61 -10.26 31.68
C GLN A 236 12.96 -9.16 32.52
N ILE A 237 12.30 -8.20 31.87
CA ILE A 237 11.65 -7.08 32.53
C ILE A 237 10.38 -7.52 33.27
N ILE A 238 9.54 -8.34 32.62
CA ILE A 238 8.20 -8.69 33.12
C ILE A 238 8.24 -9.84 34.11
N GLU A 239 8.99 -10.90 33.82
CA GLU A 239 8.97 -12.15 34.59
C GLU A 239 10.14 -12.23 35.58
N ASN A 240 11.36 -11.88 35.14
CA ASN A 240 12.56 -12.04 35.96
C ASN A 240 12.85 -10.80 36.84
N GLY A 241 12.07 -9.74 36.71
CA GLY A 241 12.16 -8.55 37.56
C GLY A 241 13.42 -7.72 37.32
N TRP A 242 14.00 -7.77 36.13
CA TRP A 242 15.09 -6.87 35.75
C TRP A 242 14.62 -5.42 35.87
N LEU A 243 15.42 -4.58 36.55
CA LEU A 243 15.11 -3.18 36.86
C LEU A 243 13.85 -2.95 37.72
N ARG A 244 13.31 -3.97 38.41
CA ARG A 244 12.06 -3.90 39.18
C ARG A 244 11.97 -2.68 40.11
N GLY A 245 13.04 -2.34 40.82
CA GLY A 245 13.05 -1.20 41.74
C GLY A 245 12.83 0.15 41.05
N ILE A 246 13.31 0.32 39.81
CA ILE A 246 13.08 1.53 39.02
C ILE A 246 11.68 1.51 38.41
N ILE A 247 11.26 0.35 37.88
CA ILE A 247 9.94 0.17 37.24
C ILE A 247 8.81 0.46 38.24
N CYS A 248 8.86 -0.10 39.45
CA CYS A 248 7.82 0.13 40.46
C CYS A 248 7.62 1.62 40.79
N LYS A 249 8.69 2.43 40.77
CA LYS A 249 8.59 3.89 40.97
C LYS A 249 7.95 4.58 39.77
N LEU A 250 8.29 4.16 38.57
CA LEU A 250 7.75 4.75 37.34
C LEU A 250 6.28 4.37 37.11
N GLU A 251 5.85 3.18 37.56
CA GLU A 251 4.46 2.71 37.48
C GLU A 251 3.48 3.58 38.30
N GLU A 252 3.96 4.43 39.20
CA GLU A 252 3.13 5.44 39.88
C GLU A 252 2.54 6.48 38.91
N LYS A 253 3.15 6.67 37.73
CA LYS A 253 2.79 7.74 36.78
C LYS A 253 2.61 7.27 35.33
N TYR A 254 3.27 6.18 34.96
CA TYR A 254 3.29 5.68 33.59
C TYR A 254 2.74 4.27 33.51
N LYS A 255 2.14 3.93 32.37
CA LYS A 255 1.68 2.56 32.13
C LYS A 255 2.89 1.64 31.95
N LYS A 256 2.76 0.39 32.42
CA LYS A 256 3.82 -0.62 32.31
C LYS A 256 4.33 -0.78 30.87
N SER A 257 3.44 -0.83 29.88
CA SER A 257 3.81 -0.96 28.47
C SER A 257 4.66 0.21 27.96
N GLN A 258 4.45 1.44 28.48
CA GLN A 258 5.25 2.62 28.12
C GLN A 258 6.65 2.52 28.70
N ILE A 259 6.76 2.08 29.96
CA ILE A 259 8.05 1.87 30.63
C ILE A 259 8.87 0.81 29.89
N VAL A 260 8.25 -0.32 29.52
CA VAL A 260 8.92 -1.39 28.76
C VAL A 260 9.36 -0.88 27.39
N GLN A 261 8.49 -0.18 26.65
CA GLN A 261 8.85 0.42 25.36
C GLN A 261 10.08 1.32 25.48
N SER A 262 10.12 2.19 26.48
CA SER A 262 11.25 3.09 26.66
C SER A 262 12.55 2.36 26.99
N ILE A 263 12.50 1.30 27.79
CA ILE A 263 13.67 0.45 28.03
C ILE A 263 14.14 -0.21 26.72
N CYS A 264 13.21 -0.75 25.91
CA CYS A 264 13.52 -1.34 24.61
C CYS A 264 14.09 -0.32 23.61
N ASN A 265 13.58 0.91 23.56
CA ASN A 265 14.10 1.99 22.72
C ASN A 265 15.51 2.42 23.14
N ILE A 266 15.80 2.44 24.44
CA ILE A 266 17.17 2.68 24.95
C ILE A 266 18.12 1.55 24.50
N ILE A 267 17.69 0.29 24.63
CA ILE A 267 18.47 -0.87 24.17
C ILE A 267 18.71 -0.78 22.66
N LEU A 268 17.69 -0.45 21.88
CA LEU A 268 17.77 -0.28 20.43
C LEU A 268 18.81 0.77 20.04
N PHE A 269 18.75 1.94 20.68
CA PHE A 269 19.69 3.02 20.42
C PHE A 269 21.15 2.57 20.64
N GLU A 270 21.41 1.88 21.75
CA GLU A 270 22.77 1.39 22.05
C GLU A 270 23.20 0.23 21.13
N ARG A 271 22.28 -0.61 20.65
CA ARG A 271 22.56 -1.61 19.61
C ARG A 271 22.94 -0.95 18.28
N LEU A 272 22.15 0.04 17.82
CA LEU A 272 22.46 0.82 16.62
C LEU A 272 23.81 1.51 16.71
N LYS A 273 24.14 2.08 17.87
CA LYS A 273 25.45 2.67 18.14
C LYS A 273 26.58 1.65 18.06
N LYS A 274 26.43 0.48 18.66
CA LYS A 274 27.43 -0.59 18.61
C LYS A 274 27.68 -1.09 17.19
N ASP A 275 26.62 -1.15 16.39
CA ASP A 275 26.68 -1.63 15.01
C ASP A 275 27.11 -0.53 14.01
N ASN A 276 27.42 0.68 14.49
CA ASN A 276 27.70 1.87 13.67
C ASN A 276 26.56 2.21 12.69
N LYS A 277 25.29 2.04 13.12
CA LYS A 277 24.06 2.29 12.35
C LYS A 277 23.23 3.46 12.89
N LEU A 278 23.87 4.45 13.53
CA LEU A 278 23.17 5.63 14.03
C LEU A 278 22.70 6.59 12.92
N ASP A 279 23.31 6.47 11.73
CA ASP A 279 22.89 7.14 10.50
C ASP A 279 21.41 6.89 10.17
N ILE A 280 20.88 5.71 10.51
CA ILE A 280 19.44 5.38 10.41
C ILE A 280 18.57 6.46 11.04
N ILE A 281 18.98 6.99 12.20
CA ILE A 281 18.23 7.97 12.98
C ILE A 281 18.53 9.39 12.53
N PHE A 282 19.80 9.70 12.23
CA PHE A 282 20.26 11.08 12.08
C PHE A 282 20.25 11.62 10.64
N GLU A 283 20.33 10.77 9.63
CA GLU A 283 20.41 11.24 8.23
C GLU A 283 19.03 11.39 7.57
N ASP A 284 18.01 10.67 8.04
CA ASP A 284 16.68 10.63 7.41
C ASP A 284 15.56 10.89 8.41
N SER A 285 15.47 12.16 8.83
CA SER A 285 14.48 12.63 9.81
C SER A 285 13.02 12.33 9.44
N LYS A 286 12.72 11.98 8.18
CA LYS A 286 11.35 11.70 7.70
C LYS A 286 11.02 10.22 7.60
N ASN A 287 12.00 9.33 7.39
CA ASN A 287 11.74 7.89 7.18
C ASN A 287 12.52 6.96 8.13
N TYR A 288 13.17 7.48 9.15
CA TYR A 288 13.96 6.68 10.10
C TYR A 288 13.16 5.52 10.73
N GLN A 289 11.84 5.68 10.91
CA GLN A 289 10.97 4.66 11.50
C GLN A 289 10.88 3.37 10.65
N ILE A 290 10.83 3.49 9.32
CA ILE A 290 10.86 2.32 8.42
C ILE A 290 12.22 1.62 8.50
N LYS A 291 13.31 2.39 8.51
CA LYS A 291 14.67 1.86 8.63
C LYS A 291 14.90 1.18 9.98
N ILE A 292 14.32 1.69 11.07
CA ILE A 292 14.30 1.02 12.37
C ILE A 292 13.54 -0.31 12.26
N LEU A 293 12.35 -0.31 11.66
CA LEU A 293 11.56 -1.54 11.49
C LEU A 293 12.35 -2.59 10.69
N GLU A 294 12.99 -2.20 9.59
CA GLU A 294 13.87 -3.08 8.80
C GLU A 294 15.06 -3.57 9.62
N TYR A 295 15.68 -2.72 10.44
CA TYR A 295 16.77 -3.15 11.33
C TYR A 295 16.28 -4.20 12.32
N LEU A 296 15.13 -3.99 12.97
CA LEU A 296 14.55 -4.93 13.93
C LEU A 296 14.21 -6.28 13.29
N LEU A 297 13.65 -6.27 12.09
CA LEU A 297 13.29 -7.48 11.34
C LEU A 297 14.50 -8.26 10.82
N ASN A 298 15.65 -7.60 10.65
CA ASN A 298 16.88 -8.24 10.22
C ASN A 298 17.82 -8.60 11.38
N ASN A 299 17.59 -8.07 12.58
CA ASN A 299 18.44 -8.25 13.75
C ASN A 299 17.59 -8.68 14.96
N TYR A 300 17.00 -9.87 14.84
CA TYR A 300 16.19 -10.47 15.90
C TYR A 300 16.95 -10.51 17.23
N GLU A 301 16.24 -10.22 18.31
CA GLU A 301 16.79 -10.35 19.65
C GLU A 301 17.10 -11.82 19.96
N SER A 302 18.29 -12.04 20.52
CA SER A 302 18.78 -13.35 20.93
C SER A 302 19.62 -13.23 22.20
N PHE A 303 20.02 -14.36 22.79
CA PHE A 303 20.87 -14.37 23.98
C PHE A 303 22.25 -13.74 23.76
N SER A 304 22.71 -13.65 22.52
CA SER A 304 23.97 -12.98 22.14
C SER A 304 23.79 -11.50 21.80
N SER A 305 22.55 -10.99 21.78
CA SER A 305 22.29 -9.58 21.55
C SER A 305 22.97 -8.72 22.60
N TYR A 306 23.36 -7.52 22.19
CA TYR A 306 23.96 -6.57 23.11
C TYR A 306 22.91 -5.96 24.05
N TYR A 307 23.28 -5.87 25.33
CA TYR A 307 22.54 -5.19 26.39
C TYR A 307 23.49 -4.24 27.13
N PRO A 308 23.09 -2.98 27.38
CA PRO A 308 23.79 -2.12 28.32
C PRO A 308 23.82 -2.75 29.73
N SER A 309 24.82 -2.42 30.54
CA SER A 309 24.88 -2.87 31.93
C SER A 309 23.71 -2.31 32.74
N ASP A 310 23.23 -3.00 33.79
CA ASP A 310 22.14 -2.55 34.65
C ASP A 310 22.31 -1.10 35.17
N ASN A 311 23.53 -0.72 35.56
CA ASN A 311 23.86 0.62 36.05
C ASN A 311 23.68 1.74 35.00
N PHE A 312 23.54 1.37 33.73
CA PHE A 312 23.23 2.30 32.65
C PHE A 312 21.79 2.80 32.75
N PHE A 313 20.88 1.97 33.25
CA PHE A 313 19.48 2.32 33.40
C PHE A 313 19.27 3.08 34.70
N SER A 314 18.74 4.30 34.58
CA SER A 314 18.30 5.10 35.72
C SER A 314 16.88 5.60 35.50
N GLU A 315 16.19 5.90 36.60
CA GLU A 315 14.83 6.48 36.55
C GLU A 315 14.78 7.71 35.65
N LEU A 316 15.81 8.58 35.72
CA LEU A 316 15.90 9.78 34.90
C LEU A 316 16.03 9.47 33.40
N ILE A 317 16.84 8.46 33.04
CA ILE A 317 17.04 8.08 31.63
C ILE A 317 15.76 7.48 31.06
N ILE A 318 15.14 6.54 31.78
CA ILE A 318 13.91 5.89 31.32
C ILE A 318 12.78 6.91 31.23
N LYS A 319 12.62 7.79 32.23
CA LYS A 319 11.59 8.83 32.20
C LYS A 319 11.73 9.76 31.00
N ARG A 320 12.95 10.20 30.67
CA ARG A 320 13.19 11.03 29.48
C ARG A 320 12.79 10.30 28.20
N GLN A 321 13.15 9.03 28.08
CA GLN A 321 12.76 8.23 26.92
C GLN A 321 11.23 8.08 26.83
N ILE A 322 10.52 7.89 27.95
CA ILE A 322 9.05 7.88 27.97
C ILE A 322 8.48 9.19 27.42
N GLU A 323 9.03 10.35 27.82
CA GLU A 323 8.58 11.65 27.31
C GLU A 323 8.80 11.78 25.78
N TYR A 324 9.91 11.25 25.26
CA TYR A 324 10.16 11.19 23.81
C TYR A 324 9.19 10.27 23.08
N ASP A 325 8.97 9.06 23.61
CA ASP A 325 8.04 8.08 23.03
C ASP A 325 6.60 8.62 22.99
N LEU A 326 6.18 9.30 24.06
CA LEU A 326 4.89 9.97 24.14
C LEU A 326 4.75 11.08 23.10
N THR A 327 5.83 11.80 22.81
CA THR A 327 5.80 12.82 21.76
C THR A 327 5.47 12.18 20.40
N GLU A 328 6.08 11.04 20.05
CA GLU A 328 5.77 10.34 18.79
C GLU A 328 4.31 9.82 18.75
N LEU A 329 3.80 9.32 19.88
CA LEU A 329 2.40 8.93 20.00
C LEU A 329 1.46 10.13 19.80
N ASP A 330 1.77 11.27 20.42
CA ASP A 330 0.99 12.49 20.27
C ASP A 330 1.02 13.01 18.83
N LYS A 331 2.15 12.89 18.11
CA LYS A 331 2.19 13.17 16.67
C LYS A 331 1.22 12.29 15.90
N TYR A 332 1.20 10.98 16.16
CA TYR A 332 0.24 10.10 15.50
C TYR A 332 -1.21 10.45 15.83
N LEU A 333 -1.51 10.79 17.09
CA LEU A 333 -2.88 11.06 17.54
C LEU A 333 -3.39 12.44 17.11
N TYR A 334 -2.53 13.46 17.15
CA TYR A 334 -2.93 14.86 17.05
C TYR A 334 -2.23 15.63 15.93
N GLU A 335 -1.03 15.22 15.49
CA GLU A 335 -0.47 15.81 14.28
C GLU A 335 -1.22 15.30 13.04
N GLU A 336 -1.49 16.29 12.20
CA GLU A 336 -2.18 16.17 10.94
C GLU A 336 -1.17 15.75 9.86
N ASN A 337 -0.85 14.46 9.78
CA ASN A 337 -0.07 13.91 8.65
C ASN A 337 -0.84 14.01 7.33
#